data_AF-A0A7D9EP44-F1
#
_entry.id   AF-A0A7D9EP44-F1
#
_cell.length_a   1.000
_cell.length_b   1.000
_cell.length_c   1.000
_cell.angle_alpha   90.00
_cell.angle_beta   90.00
_cell.angle_gamma   90.00
#
_symmetry.space_group_name_H-M   'P 1'
#
loop_
_entity.id
_entity.type
_entity.pdbx_description
1 polymer ?
#
loop_
_entity_poly.entity_id
_entity_poly.type
_entity_poly.pdbx_seq_one_letter_code
_entity_poly.pdbx_strand_id
1 'polypeptide(L)'
;MSIVEVNVANHEVEGQALNQVQENEENNCQNDIVTKLRSLVYSDFIDIILKVLFVLLSIPWLISVIFFSIFDTKCIVFEQASVINCSQNFFISNPRRWVSAWLFMSIISSLLLILIIRMNHKKLNYQRKKAKKIYKKGSFFSLIFLLVVSSVYYIVRIFGMRSETTSLFISILVFLWPPVTVLLVCCLNYLPRVRWQKIDLPHYSLVWCKRCLNNNSNFIIYWLALSIYLVEITCKLTAIMLDVAHDVAPLIQNRFPDESGKYWGGMVIVIGFRMAFHARLLSFFWQKLFHGEKDLFSEPSAKLVDEPLSQDEVEAQPGENVRLEEIIFS
;
A
#
# COMPACT_ATOMS: atom_id res chain seq x y z
N MET A 1 -62.66 -48.66 35.59
CA MET A 1 -61.64 -47.71 36.08
C MET A 1 -60.28 -48.34 35.79
N SER A 2 -59.78 -48.18 34.58
CA SER A 2 -58.93 -47.06 34.12
C SER A 2 -57.45 -47.36 34.36
N ILE A 3 -56.87 -48.21 33.51
CA ILE A 3 -55.40 -48.41 33.40
C ILE A 3 -54.93 -48.32 31.93
N VAL A 4 -55.84 -48.12 30.96
CA VAL A 4 -55.51 -48.13 29.52
C VAL A 4 -55.14 -46.73 28.97
N GLU A 5 -55.41 -45.64 29.68
CA GLU A 5 -55.21 -44.28 29.15
C GLU A 5 -53.81 -43.67 29.38
N VAL A 6 -52.93 -44.29 30.17
CA VAL A 6 -51.66 -43.66 30.56
C VAL A 6 -50.53 -43.88 29.55
N ASN A 7 -50.56 -44.95 28.76
CA ASN A 7 -49.48 -45.27 27.80
C ASN A 7 -49.57 -44.55 26.45
N VAL A 8 -50.72 -43.97 26.10
CA VAL A 8 -50.88 -43.22 24.84
C VAL A 8 -50.33 -41.79 24.98
N ALA A 9 -50.50 -41.17 26.16
CA ALA A 9 -50.05 -39.81 26.40
C ALA A 9 -48.51 -39.66 26.45
N ASN A 10 -47.77 -40.69 26.91
CA ASN A 10 -46.31 -40.59 27.00
C ASN A 10 -45.60 -40.68 25.62
N HIS A 11 -46.19 -41.34 24.63
CA HIS A 11 -45.59 -41.44 23.29
C HIS A 11 -45.82 -40.17 22.44
N GLU A 12 -46.93 -39.45 22.65
CA GLU A 12 -47.17 -38.16 21.99
C GLU A 12 -46.24 -37.05 22.48
N VAL A 13 -45.87 -37.06 23.77
CA VAL A 13 -44.99 -36.04 24.36
C VAL A 13 -43.54 -36.16 23.88
N GLU A 14 -43.02 -37.38 23.72
CA GLU A 14 -41.67 -37.58 23.15
C GLU A 14 -41.61 -37.25 21.65
N GLY A 15 -42.66 -37.54 20.88
CA GLY A 15 -42.75 -37.18 19.46
C GLY A 15 -42.83 -35.67 19.22
N GLN A 16 -43.51 -34.93 20.10
CA GLN A 16 -43.59 -33.46 20.02
C GLN A 16 -42.26 -32.78 20.41
N ALA A 17 -41.54 -33.31 21.40
CA ALA A 17 -40.24 -32.77 21.79
C ALA A 17 -39.17 -32.97 20.70
N LEU A 18 -39.18 -34.13 20.02
CA LEU A 18 -38.22 -34.43 18.95
C LEU A 18 -38.48 -33.57 17.69
N ASN A 19 -39.74 -33.35 17.33
CA ASN A 19 -40.12 -32.44 16.25
C ASN A 19 -39.77 -30.98 16.55
N GLN A 20 -39.93 -30.51 17.78
CA GLN A 20 -39.54 -29.14 18.17
C GLN A 20 -38.01 -28.91 18.14
N VAL A 21 -37.22 -29.93 18.47
CA VAL A 21 -35.75 -29.84 18.38
C VAL A 21 -35.30 -29.83 16.91
N GLN A 22 -35.90 -30.67 16.06
CA GLN A 22 -35.61 -30.69 14.63
C GLN A 22 -36.01 -29.38 13.92
N GLU A 23 -37.18 -28.82 14.25
CA GLU A 23 -37.67 -27.56 13.69
C GLU A 23 -36.82 -26.35 14.15
N ASN A 24 -36.30 -26.38 15.39
CA ASN A 24 -35.35 -25.36 15.86
C ASN A 24 -33.97 -25.44 15.18
N GLU A 25 -33.46 -26.65 14.91
CA GLU A 25 -32.19 -26.81 14.19
C GLU A 25 -32.30 -26.40 12.72
N GLU A 26 -33.41 -26.71 12.04
CA GLU A 26 -33.67 -26.25 10.68
C GLU A 26 -33.81 -24.73 10.61
N ASN A 27 -34.59 -24.12 11.52
CA ASN A 27 -34.75 -22.67 11.57
C ASN A 27 -33.43 -21.95 11.89
N ASN A 28 -32.57 -22.53 12.74
CA ASN A 28 -31.28 -21.96 13.06
C ASN A 28 -30.28 -22.07 11.89
N CYS A 29 -30.29 -23.20 11.17
CA CYS A 29 -29.49 -23.40 9.96
C CYS A 29 -29.93 -22.44 8.84
N GLN A 30 -31.23 -22.26 8.65
CA GLN A 30 -31.79 -21.35 7.65
C GLN A 30 -31.47 -19.89 7.97
N ASN A 31 -31.53 -19.50 9.25
CA ASN A 31 -31.11 -18.17 9.70
C ASN A 31 -29.60 -17.93 9.51
N ASP A 32 -28.73 -18.92 9.74
CA ASP A 32 -27.29 -18.79 9.50
C ASP A 32 -26.96 -18.61 8.01
N ILE A 33 -27.66 -19.34 7.12
CA ILE A 33 -27.52 -19.21 5.66
C ILE A 33 -27.96 -17.83 5.17
N VAL A 34 -29.12 -17.34 5.62
CA VAL A 34 -29.63 -15.99 5.26
C VAL A 34 -28.68 -14.91 5.76
N THR A 35 -28.15 -15.06 6.97
CA THR A 35 -27.21 -14.11 7.56
C THR A 35 -25.87 -14.09 6.80
N LYS A 36 -25.37 -15.26 6.40
CA LYS A 36 -24.17 -15.38 5.53
C LYS A 36 -24.41 -14.77 4.15
N LEU A 37 -25.53 -15.07 3.49
CA LEU A 37 -25.89 -14.48 2.18
C LEU A 37 -26.00 -12.95 2.26
N ARG A 38 -26.66 -12.43 3.29
CA ARG A 38 -26.77 -10.97 3.51
C ARG A 38 -25.40 -10.33 3.74
N SER A 39 -24.52 -10.99 4.49
CA SER A 39 -23.15 -10.51 4.73
C SER A 39 -22.30 -10.51 3.44
N LEU A 40 -22.51 -11.49 2.56
CA LEU A 40 -21.82 -11.58 1.27
C LEU A 40 -22.30 -10.49 0.29
N VAL A 41 -23.61 -10.32 0.15
CA VAL A 41 -24.21 -9.27 -0.70
C VAL A 41 -23.79 -7.88 -0.23
N TYR A 42 -23.80 -7.65 1.09
CA TYR A 42 -23.33 -6.39 1.66
C TYR A 42 -21.84 -6.17 1.40
N SER A 43 -21.01 -7.21 1.55
CA SER A 43 -19.57 -7.12 1.28
C SER A 43 -19.27 -6.80 -0.18
N ASP A 44 -19.98 -7.40 -1.13
CA ASP A 44 -19.76 -7.12 -2.56
C ASP A 44 -20.26 -5.72 -2.95
N PHE A 45 -21.36 -5.24 -2.37
CA PHE A 45 -21.83 -3.87 -2.59
C PHE A 45 -20.84 -2.81 -2.07
N ILE A 46 -20.32 -3.01 -0.85
CA ILE A 46 -19.30 -2.12 -0.26
C ILE A 46 -18.01 -2.13 -1.09
N ASP A 47 -17.58 -3.29 -1.59
CA ASP A 47 -16.42 -3.39 -2.49
C ASP A 47 -16.58 -2.54 -3.75
N ILE A 48 -17.74 -2.61 -4.40
CA ILE A 48 -18.05 -1.81 -5.58
C ILE A 48 -17.98 -0.32 -5.26
N ILE A 49 -18.61 0.11 -4.16
CA ILE A 49 -18.59 1.51 -3.72
C ILE A 49 -17.15 1.99 -3.48
N LEU A 50 -16.35 1.23 -2.76
CA LEU A 50 -14.95 1.59 -2.45
C LEU A 50 -14.13 1.78 -3.73
N LYS A 51 -14.29 0.89 -4.70
CA LYS A 51 -13.59 0.97 -5.99
C LYS A 51 -14.02 2.18 -6.81
N VAL A 52 -15.33 2.42 -6.90
CA VAL A 52 -15.87 3.60 -7.60
C VAL A 52 -15.35 4.88 -6.95
N LEU A 53 -15.41 4.96 -5.62
CA LEU A 53 -14.90 6.11 -4.88
C LEU A 53 -13.41 6.34 -5.13
N PHE A 54 -12.60 5.26 -5.14
CA PHE A 54 -11.16 5.36 -5.46
C PHE A 54 -10.91 5.92 -6.87
N VAL A 55 -11.63 5.44 -7.87
CA VAL A 55 -11.51 5.95 -9.26
C VAL A 55 -11.95 7.41 -9.33
N LEU A 56 -13.04 7.79 -8.68
CA LEU A 56 -13.51 9.18 -8.67
C LEU A 56 -12.50 10.13 -7.99
N LEU A 57 -11.83 9.68 -6.93
CA LEU A 57 -10.80 10.47 -6.23
C LEU A 57 -9.48 10.54 -7.00
N SER A 58 -9.20 9.58 -7.88
CA SER A 58 -7.95 9.49 -8.64
C SER A 58 -7.69 10.70 -9.55
N ILE A 59 -8.73 11.24 -10.19
CA ILE A 59 -8.64 12.40 -11.10
C ILE A 59 -8.30 13.68 -10.33
N PRO A 60 -9.08 14.12 -9.33
CA PRO A 60 -8.75 15.32 -8.57
C PRO A 60 -7.45 15.16 -7.77
N TRP A 61 -7.09 13.93 -7.37
CA TRP A 61 -5.81 13.65 -6.77
C TRP A 61 -4.65 13.97 -7.72
N LEU A 62 -4.67 13.43 -8.95
CA LEU A 62 -3.64 13.70 -9.96
C LEU A 62 -3.54 15.19 -10.30
N ILE A 63 -4.68 15.86 -10.48
CA ILE A 63 -4.74 17.31 -10.73
C ILE A 63 -4.07 18.08 -9.59
N SER A 64 -4.38 17.72 -8.34
CA SER A 64 -3.80 18.37 -7.16
C SER A 64 -2.29 18.13 -7.04
N VAL A 65 -1.79 16.94 -7.41
CA VAL A 65 -0.35 16.64 -7.46
C VAL A 65 0.35 17.55 -8.47
N ILE A 66 -0.22 17.75 -9.66
CA ILE A 66 0.35 18.60 -10.71
C ILE A 66 0.45 20.05 -10.23
N PHE A 67 -0.65 20.61 -9.72
CA PHE A 67 -0.66 21.98 -9.21
C PHE A 67 0.29 22.15 -8.01
N PHE A 68 0.34 21.18 -7.10
CA PHE A 68 1.31 21.15 -6.02
C PHE A 68 2.75 21.20 -6.57
N SER A 69 3.09 20.35 -7.54
CA SER A 69 4.43 20.26 -8.12
C SER A 69 4.88 21.56 -8.79
N ILE A 70 3.97 22.19 -9.55
CA ILE A 70 4.22 23.50 -10.17
C ILE A 70 4.46 24.55 -9.10
N PHE A 71 3.59 24.62 -8.08
CA PHE A 71 3.72 25.59 -7.01
C PHE A 71 5.02 25.40 -6.21
N ASP A 72 5.37 24.15 -5.89
CA ASP A 72 6.58 23.79 -5.15
C ASP A 72 7.86 24.19 -5.90
N THR A 73 7.93 23.82 -7.18
CA THR A 73 9.07 24.19 -8.03
C THR A 73 9.21 25.71 -8.13
N LYS A 74 8.10 26.44 -8.32
CA LYS A 74 8.11 27.90 -8.40
C LYS A 74 8.52 28.53 -7.08
N CYS A 75 8.04 28.01 -5.95
CA CYS A 75 8.37 28.52 -4.64
C CYS A 75 9.87 28.42 -4.34
N ILE A 76 10.48 27.27 -4.64
CA ILE A 76 11.91 27.04 -4.45
C ILE A 76 12.74 27.95 -5.36
N VAL A 77 12.33 28.10 -6.63
CA VAL A 77 13.09 28.89 -7.62
C VAL A 77 13.00 30.40 -7.36
N PHE A 78 11.83 30.92 -7.01
CA PHE A 78 11.58 32.37 -6.96
C PHE A 78 11.67 32.97 -5.55
N GLU A 79 11.22 32.23 -4.52
CA GLU A 79 11.22 32.72 -3.13
C GLU A 79 12.25 32.03 -2.25
N GLN A 80 12.99 31.04 -2.78
CA GLN A 80 13.97 30.26 -2.01
C GLN A 80 13.35 29.66 -0.73
N ALA A 81 12.05 29.35 -0.81
CA ALA A 81 11.23 28.98 0.32
C ALA A 81 10.54 27.64 0.07
N SER A 82 10.15 26.99 1.16
CA SER A 82 9.30 25.80 1.11
C SER A 82 7.87 26.17 0.75
N VAL A 83 7.10 25.25 0.16
CA VAL A 83 5.66 25.40 -0.13
C VAL A 83 4.82 25.86 1.06
N ILE A 84 5.26 25.57 2.27
CA ILE A 84 4.56 25.97 3.50
C ILE A 84 4.75 27.47 3.78
N ASN A 85 5.85 28.06 3.28
CA ASN A 85 6.28 29.43 3.57
C ASN A 85 6.17 30.38 2.37
N CYS A 86 5.85 29.90 1.18
CA CYS A 86 5.64 30.80 0.04
C CYS A 86 4.57 31.84 0.35
N SER A 87 4.92 33.09 0.06
CA SER A 87 4.05 34.25 0.21
C SER A 87 3.33 34.59 -1.10
N GLN A 88 3.92 34.29 -2.25
CA GLN A 88 3.36 34.62 -3.55
C GLN A 88 2.45 33.53 -4.10
N ASN A 89 1.34 33.98 -4.67
CA ASN A 89 0.43 33.14 -5.46
C ASN A 89 0.94 33.10 -6.91
N PHE A 90 1.85 32.18 -7.23
CA PHE A 90 2.33 32.01 -8.60
C PHE A 90 1.25 31.37 -9.47
N PHE A 91 0.53 32.17 -10.27
CA PHE A 91 -0.48 31.76 -11.28
C PHE A 91 -1.65 30.89 -10.79
N ILE A 92 -1.62 30.44 -9.53
CA ILE A 92 -2.61 29.54 -8.92
C ILE A 92 -3.21 30.29 -7.73
N SER A 93 -4.52 30.47 -7.77
CA SER A 93 -5.25 31.02 -6.63
C SER A 93 -5.26 29.99 -5.48
N ASN A 94 -4.95 30.45 -4.27
CA ASN A 94 -4.96 29.64 -3.05
C ASN A 94 -4.10 28.35 -3.11
N PRO A 95 -2.78 28.45 -3.34
CA PRO A 95 -1.88 27.30 -3.50
C PRO A 95 -1.92 26.34 -2.30
N ARG A 96 -2.10 26.86 -1.08
CA ARG A 96 -2.24 26.06 0.15
C ARG A 96 -3.46 25.13 0.14
N ARG A 97 -4.53 25.48 -0.58
CA ARG A 97 -5.70 24.60 -0.74
C ARG A 97 -5.36 23.41 -1.63
N TRP A 98 -4.55 23.61 -2.67
CA TRP A 98 -4.07 22.51 -3.52
C TRP A 98 -3.14 21.55 -2.78
N VAL A 99 -2.25 22.08 -1.92
CA VAL A 99 -1.42 21.25 -1.04
C VAL A 99 -2.29 20.41 -0.09
N SER A 100 -3.27 21.05 0.55
CA SER A 100 -4.23 20.37 1.44
C SER A 100 -5.02 19.30 0.70
N ALA A 101 -5.54 19.63 -0.49
CA ALA A 101 -6.32 18.72 -1.32
C ALA A 101 -5.47 17.52 -1.74
N TRP A 102 -4.25 17.75 -2.22
CA TRP A 102 -3.31 16.68 -2.57
C TRP A 102 -3.06 15.73 -1.38
N LEU A 103 -2.67 16.26 -0.22
CA LEU A 103 -2.40 15.44 0.97
C LEU A 103 -3.64 14.65 1.41
N PHE A 104 -4.79 15.32 1.48
CA PHE A 104 -6.04 14.72 1.88
C PHE A 104 -6.45 13.59 0.93
N MET A 105 -6.42 13.85 -0.38
CA MET A 105 -6.77 12.86 -1.40
C MET A 105 -5.78 11.68 -1.39
N SER A 106 -4.48 11.92 -1.22
CA SER A 106 -3.46 10.85 -1.10
C SER A 106 -3.71 9.97 0.12
N ILE A 107 -3.97 10.57 1.30
CA ILE A 107 -4.27 9.81 2.54
C ILE A 107 -5.55 8.99 2.38
N ILE A 108 -6.65 9.61 1.95
CA ILE A 108 -7.94 8.91 1.80
C ILE A 108 -7.83 7.80 0.76
N SER A 109 -7.19 8.05 -0.39
CA SER A 109 -7.00 7.03 -1.43
C SER A 109 -6.14 5.87 -0.95
N SER A 110 -5.10 6.14 -0.14
CA SER A 110 -4.29 5.10 0.50
C SER A 110 -5.12 4.21 1.41
N LEU A 111 -5.95 4.81 2.26
CA LEU A 111 -6.82 4.09 3.19
C LEU A 111 -7.87 3.26 2.42
N LEU A 112 -8.50 3.82 1.40
CA LEU A 112 -9.43 3.11 0.52
C LEU A 112 -8.76 1.91 -0.14
N LEU A 113 -7.54 2.08 -0.67
CA LEU A 113 -6.81 1.00 -1.30
C LEU A 113 -6.44 -0.12 -0.31
N ILE A 114 -6.02 0.23 0.90
CA ILE A 114 -5.78 -0.75 1.99
C ILE A 114 -7.06 -1.52 2.30
N LEU A 115 -8.21 -0.84 2.38
CA LEU A 115 -9.52 -1.47 2.61
C LEU A 115 -9.90 -2.42 1.46
N ILE A 116 -9.74 -1.98 0.21
CA ILE A 116 -9.98 -2.81 -0.99
C ILE A 116 -9.11 -4.08 -0.96
N ILE A 117 -7.82 -3.95 -0.65
CA ILE A 117 -6.89 -5.09 -0.55
C ILE A 117 -7.35 -6.04 0.56
N ARG A 118 -7.75 -5.50 1.72
CA ARG A 118 -8.17 -6.31 2.87
C ARG A 118 -9.48 -7.05 2.60
N MET A 119 -10.47 -6.39 2.01
CA MET A 119 -11.75 -7.01 1.65
C MET A 119 -11.57 -8.08 0.57
N ASN A 120 -10.73 -7.82 -0.44
CA ASN A 120 -10.48 -8.72 -1.55
C ASN A 120 -9.26 -9.64 -1.37
N HIS A 121 -8.78 -9.84 -0.14
CA HIS A 121 -7.52 -10.57 0.10
C HIS A 121 -7.47 -11.97 -0.55
N LYS A 122 -8.60 -12.68 -0.65
CA LYS A 122 -8.71 -13.96 -1.37
C LYS A 122 -8.68 -13.76 -2.89
N LYS A 123 -9.53 -12.87 -3.42
CA LYS A 123 -9.63 -12.58 -4.87
C LYS A 123 -8.31 -12.04 -5.45
N LEU A 124 -7.51 -11.39 -4.61
CA LEU A 124 -6.22 -10.79 -4.96
C LEU A 124 -4.99 -11.66 -4.65
N ASN A 125 -5.17 -12.88 -4.13
CA ASN A 125 -4.09 -13.77 -3.70
C ASN A 125 -3.09 -13.10 -2.72
N TYR A 126 -3.60 -12.28 -1.80
CA TYR A 126 -2.77 -11.55 -0.85
C TYR A 126 -2.03 -12.49 0.11
N GLN A 127 -0.71 -12.35 0.21
CA GLN A 127 0.15 -13.26 0.98
C GLN A 127 0.14 -12.96 2.49
N ARG A 128 -1.02 -13.11 3.15
CA ARG A 128 -1.26 -12.75 4.56
C ARG A 128 -0.27 -13.39 5.54
N LYS A 129 0.11 -14.66 5.33
CA LYS A 129 1.07 -15.37 6.20
C LYS A 129 2.46 -14.73 6.18
N LYS A 130 2.92 -14.28 5.00
CA LYS A 130 4.19 -13.57 4.84
C LYS A 130 4.09 -12.15 5.38
N ALA A 131 2.99 -11.45 5.09
CA ALA A 131 2.73 -10.10 5.60
C ALA A 131 2.79 -10.01 7.13
N LYS A 132 2.24 -11.01 7.84
CA LYS A 132 2.32 -11.08 9.31
C LYS A 132 3.75 -11.15 9.85
N LYS A 133 4.71 -11.65 9.06
CA LYS A 133 6.12 -11.81 9.48
C LYS A 133 7.01 -10.65 9.03
N ILE A 134 6.45 -9.57 8.47
CA ILE A 134 7.22 -8.40 7.99
C ILE A 134 8.13 -7.80 9.08
N TYR A 135 7.66 -7.75 10.32
CA TYR A 135 8.41 -7.18 11.45
C TYR A 135 9.69 -7.96 11.77
N LYS A 136 9.84 -9.19 11.28
CA LYS A 136 11.06 -9.99 11.47
C LYS A 136 12.18 -9.62 10.50
N LYS A 137 11.91 -8.79 9.50
CA LYS A 137 12.88 -8.45 8.46
C LYS A 137 13.66 -7.19 8.83
N GLY A 138 15.00 -7.22 8.76
CA GLY A 138 15.83 -6.04 9.03
C GLY A 138 15.53 -4.86 8.11
N SER A 139 15.20 -5.16 6.84
CA SER A 139 14.77 -4.17 5.85
C SER A 139 13.51 -3.40 6.27
N PHE A 140 12.62 -3.99 7.08
CA PHE A 140 11.45 -3.32 7.63
C PHE A 140 11.86 -2.29 8.67
N PHE A 141 12.71 -2.65 9.64
CA PHE A 141 13.23 -1.69 10.62
C PHE A 141 14.02 -0.56 9.99
N SER A 142 14.78 -0.83 8.93
CA SER A 142 15.44 0.20 8.14
C SER A 142 14.43 1.19 7.52
N LEU A 143 13.29 0.72 6.99
CA LEU A 143 12.23 1.60 6.48
C LEU A 143 11.55 2.41 7.60
N ILE A 144 11.30 1.78 8.75
CA ILE A 144 10.71 2.45 9.92
C ILE A 144 11.67 3.51 10.48
N PHE A 145 12.96 3.24 10.56
CA PHE A 145 13.97 4.21 10.96
C PHE A 145 13.97 5.43 10.03
N LEU A 146 14.00 5.21 8.71
CA LEU A 146 13.91 6.27 7.71
C LEU A 146 12.60 7.08 7.84
N LEU A 147 11.48 6.40 8.10
CA LEU A 147 10.19 7.05 8.37
C LEU A 147 10.27 7.94 9.61
N VAL A 148 10.81 7.45 10.73
CA VAL A 148 10.93 8.23 11.97
C VAL A 148 11.79 9.47 11.77
N VAL A 149 12.97 9.34 11.15
CA VAL A 149 13.85 10.49 10.86
C VAL A 149 13.15 11.52 9.95
N SER A 150 12.46 11.04 8.90
CA SER A 150 11.68 11.88 7.99
C SER A 150 10.52 12.59 8.71
N SER A 151 9.80 11.89 9.59
CA SER A 151 8.72 12.45 10.40
C SER A 151 9.23 13.50 11.39
N VAL A 152 10.36 13.28 12.04
CA VAL A 152 10.99 14.28 12.93
C VAL A 152 11.34 15.54 12.13
N TYR A 153 11.91 15.38 10.93
CA TYR A 153 12.17 16.52 10.06
C TYR A 153 10.90 17.31 9.73
N TYR A 154 9.81 16.63 9.35
CA TYR A 154 8.53 17.30 9.08
C TYR A 154 7.99 18.02 10.32
N ILE A 155 8.05 17.41 11.51
CA ILE A 155 7.67 18.02 12.78
C ILE A 155 8.49 19.29 13.02
N VAL A 156 9.82 19.19 12.99
CA VAL A 156 10.71 20.34 13.25
C VAL A 156 10.45 21.46 12.25
N ARG A 157 10.25 21.14 10.96
CA ARG A 157 9.93 22.13 9.93
C ARG A 157 8.57 22.80 10.17
N ILE A 158 7.56 22.04 10.61
CA ILE A 158 6.23 22.58 10.95
C ILE A 158 6.30 23.48 12.20
N PHE A 159 6.94 23.02 13.28
CA PHE A 159 7.00 23.75 14.55
C PHE A 159 7.95 24.96 14.50
N GLY A 160 9.11 24.81 13.87
CA GLY A 160 10.09 25.89 13.71
C GLY A 160 9.63 27.01 12.78
N MET A 161 8.64 26.75 11.93
CA MET A 161 8.12 27.72 10.95
C MET A 161 6.62 27.97 11.11
N ARG A 162 6.10 27.84 12.33
CA ARG A 162 4.71 28.15 12.64
C ARG A 162 4.46 29.66 12.50
N SER A 163 4.32 30.13 11.27
CA SER A 163 3.69 31.42 11.00
C SER A 163 2.23 31.35 11.44
N GLU A 164 1.63 32.47 11.83
CA GLU A 164 0.19 32.56 12.17
C GLU A 164 -0.73 32.04 11.05
N THR A 165 -0.19 31.88 9.83
CA THR A 165 -0.94 31.53 8.63
C THR A 165 -1.00 30.01 8.34
N THR A 166 -0.23 29.17 9.04
CA THR A 166 -0.22 27.72 8.78
C THR A 166 -1.34 27.03 9.55
N SER A 167 -2.35 26.50 8.85
CA SER A 167 -3.48 25.84 9.50
C SER A 167 -3.05 24.53 10.18
N LEU A 168 -3.56 24.31 11.39
CA LEU A 168 -3.35 23.07 12.15
C LEU A 168 -3.73 21.83 11.33
N PHE A 169 -4.76 21.95 10.49
CA PHE A 169 -5.21 20.91 9.58
C PHE A 169 -4.11 20.45 8.60
N ILE A 170 -3.41 21.38 7.93
CA ILE A 170 -2.32 21.04 7.01
C ILE A 170 -1.18 20.34 7.74
N SER A 171 -0.88 20.80 8.96
CA SER A 171 0.18 20.22 9.79
C SER A 171 -0.10 18.75 10.12
N ILE A 172 -1.35 18.43 10.48
CA ILE A 172 -1.80 17.04 10.71
C ILE A 172 -1.65 16.21 9.43
N LEU A 173 -2.09 16.74 8.28
CA LEU A 173 -2.01 16.02 7.01
C LEU A 173 -0.57 15.70 6.59
N VAL A 174 0.35 16.66 6.72
CA VAL A 174 1.78 16.46 6.41
C VAL A 174 2.38 15.39 7.32
N PHE A 175 2.01 15.37 8.60
CA PHE A 175 2.48 14.36 9.54
C PHE A 175 1.90 12.96 9.26
N LEU A 176 0.62 12.88 8.88
CA LEU A 176 -0.08 11.61 8.66
C LEU A 176 0.23 10.97 7.31
N TRP A 177 0.62 11.75 6.31
CA TRP A 177 0.86 11.24 4.96
C TRP A 177 1.98 10.18 4.89
N PRO A 178 3.20 10.39 5.44
CA PRO A 178 4.26 9.38 5.40
C PRO A 178 3.91 8.02 6.03
N PRO A 179 3.36 7.93 7.26
CA PRO A 179 3.03 6.63 7.87
C PRO A 179 1.91 5.91 7.12
N VAL A 180 0.92 6.63 6.58
CA VAL A 180 -0.15 6.03 5.76
C VAL A 180 0.43 5.44 4.47
N THR A 181 1.33 6.16 3.80
CA THR A 181 2.02 5.67 2.60
C THR A 181 2.88 4.44 2.90
N VAL A 182 3.63 4.43 4.02
CA VAL A 182 4.41 3.25 4.44
C VAL A 182 3.52 2.06 4.73
N LEU A 183 2.38 2.26 5.40
CA LEU A 183 1.40 1.20 5.64
C LEU A 183 0.88 0.61 4.33
N LEU A 184 0.54 1.48 3.36
CA LEU A 184 0.13 1.04 2.04
C LEU A 184 1.22 0.22 1.34
N VAL A 185 2.47 0.69 1.36
CA VAL A 185 3.60 -0.02 0.77
C VAL A 185 3.80 -1.39 1.41
N CYS A 186 3.64 -1.50 2.72
CA CYS A 186 3.69 -2.79 3.41
C CYS A 186 2.58 -3.74 2.94
N CYS A 187 1.37 -3.23 2.70
CA CYS A 187 0.29 -4.02 2.09
C CYS A 187 0.59 -4.39 0.63
N LEU A 188 1.00 -3.43 -0.20
CA LEU A 188 1.29 -3.68 -1.61
C LEU A 188 2.47 -4.63 -1.81
N ASN A 189 3.44 -4.66 -0.89
CA ASN A 189 4.59 -5.56 -0.98
C ASN A 189 4.13 -7.02 -1.12
N TYR A 190 3.19 -7.45 -0.30
CA TYR A 190 2.69 -8.83 -0.27
C TYR A 190 1.48 -9.09 -1.18
N LEU A 191 1.11 -8.10 -2.01
CA LEU A 191 0.11 -8.23 -3.04
C LEU A 191 0.80 -8.64 -4.36
N PRO A 192 0.57 -9.85 -4.90
CA PRO A 192 1.16 -10.22 -6.18
C PRO A 192 0.63 -9.30 -7.30
N ARG A 193 1.38 -9.21 -8.41
CA ARG A 193 1.00 -8.43 -9.58
C ARG A 193 -0.36 -8.90 -10.10
N VAL A 194 -1.34 -7.99 -10.13
CA VAL A 194 -2.68 -8.29 -10.65
C VAL A 194 -2.63 -8.32 -12.18
N ARG A 195 -3.03 -9.45 -12.77
CA ARG A 195 -3.02 -9.70 -14.22
C ARG A 195 -4.42 -9.49 -14.81
N TRP A 196 -4.46 -9.07 -16.07
CA TRP A 196 -5.70 -8.94 -16.83
C TRP A 196 -6.31 -10.32 -17.07
N GLN A 197 -7.59 -10.48 -16.79
CA GLN A 197 -8.34 -11.68 -17.10
C GLN A 197 -8.93 -11.54 -18.51
N LYS A 198 -8.47 -12.41 -19.42
CA LYS A 198 -9.06 -12.54 -20.75
C LYS A 198 -10.50 -13.05 -20.62
N ILE A 199 -11.39 -12.48 -21.41
CA ILE A 199 -12.80 -12.86 -21.45
C ILE A 199 -13.10 -13.32 -22.87
N ASP A 200 -13.47 -14.58 -23.00
CA ASP A 200 -13.83 -15.20 -24.28
C ASP A 200 -15.29 -14.85 -24.63
N LEU A 201 -15.55 -13.56 -24.88
CA LEU A 201 -16.83 -13.07 -25.40
C LEU A 201 -16.60 -12.10 -26.57
N PRO A 202 -17.54 -12.05 -27.55
CA PRO A 202 -17.45 -11.13 -28.69
C PRO A 202 -17.39 -9.67 -28.22
N HIS A 203 -16.41 -8.93 -28.74
CA HIS A 203 -15.95 -7.61 -28.28
C HIS A 203 -16.97 -6.45 -28.40
N TYR A 204 -18.16 -6.67 -28.97
CA TYR A 204 -19.04 -5.59 -29.45
C TYR A 204 -20.39 -5.46 -28.74
N SER A 205 -20.53 -5.92 -27.49
CA SER A 205 -21.76 -5.72 -26.70
C SER A 205 -21.55 -4.88 -25.45
N LEU A 206 -22.54 -4.06 -25.07
CA LEU A 206 -22.58 -3.38 -23.76
C LEU A 206 -22.43 -4.37 -22.59
N VAL A 207 -22.94 -5.60 -22.77
CA VAL A 207 -22.79 -6.72 -21.84
C VAL A 207 -21.33 -7.11 -21.66
N TRP A 208 -20.54 -7.13 -22.75
CA TRP A 208 -19.10 -7.36 -22.70
C TRP A 208 -18.40 -6.28 -21.87
N CYS A 209 -18.69 -5.00 -22.11
CA CYS A 209 -18.07 -3.90 -21.38
C CYS A 209 -18.33 -4.01 -19.86
N LYS A 210 -19.60 -4.22 -19.47
CA LYS A 210 -19.96 -4.39 -18.05
C LYS A 210 -19.27 -5.59 -17.41
N ARG A 211 -19.22 -6.73 -18.10
CA ARG A 211 -18.57 -7.95 -17.59
C ARG A 211 -17.05 -7.81 -17.52
N CYS A 212 -16.46 -7.14 -18.51
CA CYS A 212 -15.05 -6.82 -18.56
C CYS A 212 -14.62 -5.92 -17.41
N LEU A 213 -15.36 -4.83 -17.18
CA LEU A 213 -15.07 -3.90 -16.10
C LEU A 213 -15.21 -4.54 -14.72
N ASN A 214 -16.23 -5.39 -14.54
CA ASN A 214 -16.43 -6.09 -13.27
C ASN A 214 -15.29 -7.07 -12.96
N ASN A 215 -14.96 -7.93 -13.94
CA ASN A 215 -13.91 -8.95 -13.78
C ASN A 215 -12.51 -8.35 -13.65
N ASN A 216 -12.24 -7.23 -14.37
CA ASN A 216 -10.95 -6.56 -14.36
C ASN A 216 -10.89 -5.32 -13.44
N SER A 217 -11.90 -5.09 -12.59
CA SER A 217 -11.94 -3.94 -11.68
C SER A 217 -10.71 -3.87 -10.77
N ASN A 218 -10.31 -5.00 -10.18
CA ASN A 218 -9.11 -5.10 -9.35
C ASN A 218 -7.82 -4.79 -10.11
N PHE A 219 -7.74 -5.18 -11.39
CA PHE A 219 -6.61 -4.85 -12.25
C PHE A 219 -6.55 -3.34 -12.46
N ILE A 220 -7.66 -2.72 -12.87
CA ILE A 220 -7.73 -1.27 -13.15
C ILE A 220 -7.31 -0.48 -11.90
N ILE A 221 -7.87 -0.80 -10.74
CA ILE A 221 -7.55 -0.14 -9.46
C ILE A 221 -6.06 -0.29 -9.12
N TYR A 222 -5.52 -1.51 -9.23
CA TYR A 222 -4.11 -1.79 -8.94
C TYR A 222 -3.17 -0.96 -9.81
N TRP A 223 -3.37 -0.95 -11.13
CA TRP A 223 -2.49 -0.24 -12.07
C TRP A 223 -2.65 1.28 -12.01
N LEU A 224 -3.88 1.75 -11.81
CA LEU A 224 -4.17 3.16 -11.59
C LEU A 224 -3.46 3.67 -10.33
N ALA A 225 -3.59 2.93 -9.22
CA ALA A 225 -2.93 3.27 -7.97
C ALA A 225 -1.41 3.35 -8.13
N LEU A 226 -0.78 2.30 -8.66
CA LEU A 226 0.67 2.29 -8.84
C LEU A 226 1.17 3.45 -9.69
N SER A 227 0.46 3.78 -10.77
CA SER A 227 0.81 4.90 -11.65
C SER A 227 0.74 6.24 -10.92
N ILE A 228 -0.34 6.50 -10.17
CA ILE A 228 -0.50 7.77 -9.47
C ILE A 228 0.53 7.91 -8.33
N TYR A 229 0.77 6.86 -7.55
CA TYR A 229 1.82 6.89 -6.52
C TYR A 229 3.21 7.08 -7.12
N LEU A 230 3.51 6.45 -8.26
CA LEU A 230 4.79 6.66 -8.93
C LEU A 230 4.97 8.14 -9.29
N VAL A 231 3.95 8.78 -9.86
CA VAL A 231 3.97 10.22 -10.20
C VAL A 231 4.10 11.07 -8.94
N GLU A 232 3.27 10.85 -7.92
CA GLU A 232 3.30 11.60 -6.66
C GLU A 232 4.67 11.54 -5.98
N ILE A 233 5.21 10.34 -5.80
CA ILE A 233 6.49 10.15 -5.12
C ILE A 233 7.64 10.71 -5.96
N THR A 234 7.56 10.62 -7.31
CA THR A 234 8.53 11.26 -8.19
C THR A 234 8.51 12.77 -7.99
N CYS A 235 7.34 13.42 -8.05
CA CYS A 235 7.20 14.86 -7.80
C CYS A 235 7.77 15.25 -6.44
N LYS A 236 7.55 14.43 -5.40
CA LYS A 236 8.10 14.68 -4.07
C LYS A 236 9.59 14.49 -3.95
N LEU A 237 10.14 13.49 -4.61
CA LEU A 237 11.59 13.29 -4.63
C LEU A 237 12.27 14.45 -5.36
N THR A 238 11.72 14.90 -6.49
CA THR A 238 12.22 16.07 -7.23
C THR A 238 12.16 17.34 -6.38
N ALA A 239 11.04 17.58 -5.69
CA ALA A 239 10.90 18.69 -4.73
C ALA A 239 12.00 18.67 -3.66
N ILE A 240 12.27 17.49 -3.09
CA ILE A 240 13.34 17.32 -2.09
C ILE A 240 14.70 17.57 -2.71
N MET A 241 14.99 17.04 -3.91
CA MET A 241 16.26 17.28 -4.59
C MET A 241 16.50 18.76 -4.88
N LEU A 242 15.45 19.51 -5.23
CA LEU A 242 15.53 20.96 -5.40
C LEU A 242 15.79 21.69 -4.08
N ASP A 243 15.10 21.32 -2.99
CA ASP A 243 15.31 21.82 -1.63
C ASP A 243 16.77 21.58 -1.18
N VAL A 244 17.31 20.37 -1.42
CA VAL A 244 18.72 20.04 -1.15
C VAL A 244 19.68 20.86 -2.00
N ALA A 245 19.43 20.95 -3.32
CA ALA A 245 20.30 21.69 -4.22
C ALA A 245 20.37 23.16 -3.82
N HIS A 246 19.26 23.73 -3.34
CA HIS A 246 19.22 25.08 -2.81
C HIS A 246 20.02 25.21 -1.50
N ASP A 247 19.78 24.34 -0.51
CA ASP A 247 20.48 24.36 0.78
C ASP A 247 22.01 24.13 0.65
N VAL A 248 22.44 23.43 -0.41
CA VAL A 248 23.86 23.10 -0.68
C VAL A 248 24.55 24.11 -1.61
N ALA A 249 23.81 24.87 -2.44
CA ALA A 249 24.38 25.84 -3.37
C ALA A 249 25.35 26.87 -2.75
N PRO A 250 25.12 27.41 -1.53
CA PRO A 250 26.05 28.35 -0.90
C PRO A 250 27.45 27.79 -0.65
N LEU A 251 27.58 26.47 -0.46
CA LEU A 251 28.88 25.80 -0.27
C LEU A 251 29.75 25.86 -1.53
N ILE A 252 29.14 25.66 -2.69
CA ILE A 252 29.82 25.67 -4.00
C ILE A 252 30.32 27.09 -4.30
N GLN A 253 29.63 28.11 -3.75
CA GLN A 253 29.98 29.51 -3.90
C GLN A 253 30.96 30.04 -2.84
N ASN A 254 31.53 29.17 -1.98
CA ASN A 254 32.43 29.54 -0.88
C ASN A 254 31.88 30.63 0.07
N ARG A 255 30.55 30.79 0.15
CA ARG A 255 29.90 31.65 1.15
C ARG A 255 29.49 30.77 2.32
N PHE A 256 30.39 30.58 3.27
CA PHE A 256 30.04 29.95 4.53
C PHE A 256 29.06 30.85 5.29
N PRO A 257 27.88 30.36 5.70
CA PRO A 257 26.96 31.15 6.51
C PRO A 257 27.55 31.36 7.92
N ASP A 258 27.64 32.62 8.35
CA ASP A 258 28.12 32.99 9.68
C ASP A 258 27.24 32.37 10.79
N GLU A 259 27.92 31.89 11.84
CA GLU A 259 27.48 31.34 13.15
C GLU A 259 26.37 30.26 13.22
N SER A 260 25.54 30.11 12.19
CA SER A 260 24.48 29.11 12.03
C SER A 260 24.99 27.73 11.58
N GLY A 261 26.27 27.63 11.20
CA GLY A 261 26.92 26.42 10.69
C GLY A 261 27.10 25.26 11.68
N LYS A 262 26.87 25.45 13.00
CA LYS A 262 27.14 24.42 14.03
C LYS A 262 26.25 23.17 13.92
N TYR A 263 25.06 23.30 13.34
CA TYR A 263 24.11 22.17 13.16
C TYR A 263 23.90 21.80 11.68
N TRP A 264 24.62 22.45 10.78
CA TRP A 264 24.43 22.31 9.33
C TRP A 264 24.75 20.89 8.84
N GLY A 265 25.83 20.27 9.35
CA GLY A 265 26.15 18.87 9.04
C GLY A 265 25.06 17.88 9.47
N GLY A 266 24.43 18.13 10.63
CA GLY A 266 23.28 17.34 11.09
C GLY A 266 22.05 17.51 10.18
N MET A 267 21.78 18.73 9.72
CA MET A 267 20.69 19.02 8.79
C MET A 267 20.88 18.31 7.45
N VAL A 268 22.10 18.31 6.88
CA VAL A 268 22.43 17.59 5.65
C VAL A 268 22.23 16.08 5.80
N ILE A 269 22.65 15.50 6.92
CA ILE A 269 22.43 14.07 7.20
C ILE A 269 20.95 13.74 7.27
N VAL A 270 20.14 14.55 7.96
CA VAL A 270 18.69 14.36 8.07
C VAL A 270 18.02 14.49 6.70
N ILE A 271 18.43 15.47 5.89
CA ILE A 271 17.97 15.63 4.50
C ILE A 271 18.35 14.41 3.66
N GLY A 272 19.54 13.86 3.81
CA GLY A 272 19.99 12.64 3.16
C GLY A 272 19.12 11.43 3.53
N PHE A 273 18.79 11.25 4.81
CA PHE A 273 17.85 10.21 5.23
C PHE A 273 16.44 10.42 4.67
N ARG A 274 15.95 11.66 4.61
CA ARG A 274 14.66 12.00 4.00
C ARG A 274 14.66 11.67 2.50
N MET A 275 15.74 12.01 1.78
CA MET A 275 15.89 11.65 0.38
C MET A 275 15.93 10.14 0.19
N ALA A 276 16.70 9.42 1.01
CA ALA A 276 16.78 7.96 0.98
C ALA A 276 15.42 7.30 1.26
N PHE A 277 14.62 7.84 2.18
CA PHE A 277 13.24 7.40 2.44
C PHE A 277 12.39 7.48 1.17
N HIS A 278 12.30 8.66 0.55
CA HIS A 278 11.47 8.87 -0.64
C HIS A 278 12.00 8.14 -1.88
N ALA A 279 13.32 8.05 -2.04
CA ALA A 279 13.94 7.25 -3.10
C ALA A 279 13.61 5.76 -2.95
N ARG A 280 13.57 5.25 -1.72
CA ARG A 280 13.17 3.86 -1.45
C ARG A 280 11.69 3.62 -1.76
N LEU A 281 10.81 4.56 -1.45
CA LEU A 281 9.40 4.50 -1.87
C LEU A 281 9.27 4.53 -3.39
N LEU A 282 10.00 5.41 -4.08
CA LEU A 282 10.00 5.50 -5.54
C LEU A 282 10.46 4.19 -6.17
N SER A 283 11.58 3.65 -5.68
CA SER A 283 12.14 2.37 -6.13
C SER A 283 11.14 1.23 -5.94
N PHE A 284 10.42 1.22 -4.81
CA PHE A 284 9.35 0.25 -4.58
C PHE A 284 8.25 0.33 -5.65
N PHE A 285 7.67 1.50 -5.90
CA PHE A 285 6.59 1.65 -6.88
C PHE A 285 7.07 1.33 -8.30
N TRP A 286 8.29 1.76 -8.66
CA TRP A 286 8.92 1.43 -9.93
C TRP A 286 9.08 -0.09 -10.11
N GLN A 287 9.67 -0.75 -9.12
CA GLN A 287 9.82 -2.21 -9.12
C GLN A 287 8.46 -2.90 -9.15
N LYS A 288 7.46 -2.41 -8.43
CA LYS A 288 6.14 -3.01 -8.40
C LYS A 288 5.41 -2.91 -9.75
N LEU A 289 5.63 -1.82 -10.48
CA LEU A 289 5.05 -1.57 -11.80
C LEU A 289 5.70 -2.45 -12.88
N PHE A 290 7.04 -2.51 -12.92
CA PHE A 290 7.78 -3.18 -14.00
C PHE A 290 8.28 -4.58 -13.67
N HIS A 291 8.65 -4.82 -12.41
CA HIS A 291 9.29 -6.04 -11.92
C HIS A 291 8.50 -6.63 -10.74
N GLY A 292 7.20 -6.87 -10.94
CA GLY A 292 6.21 -7.18 -9.87
C GLY A 292 6.47 -8.40 -8.97
N GLU A 293 7.60 -9.08 -9.13
CA GLU A 293 8.11 -10.17 -8.29
C GLU A 293 9.13 -9.70 -7.24
N LYS A 294 9.66 -8.48 -7.37
CA LYS A 294 10.61 -7.91 -6.41
C LYS A 294 9.87 -7.34 -5.20
N ASP A 295 10.31 -7.78 -4.02
CA ASP A 295 9.81 -7.30 -2.74
C ASP A 295 10.74 -6.21 -2.19
N LEU A 296 10.19 -5.17 -1.57
CA LEU A 296 10.96 -4.14 -0.84
C LEU A 296 11.79 -4.72 0.32
N PHE A 297 11.40 -5.91 0.77
CA PHE A 297 11.97 -6.61 1.90
C PHE A 297 12.58 -7.95 1.50
N SER A 298 12.91 -8.16 0.22
CA SER A 298 13.84 -9.24 -0.13
C SER A 298 15.23 -8.82 0.35
N GLU A 299 15.89 -9.69 1.11
CA GLU A 299 17.30 -9.49 1.46
C GLU A 299 18.12 -9.43 0.15
N PRO A 300 19.20 -8.62 0.10
CA PRO A 300 20.13 -8.68 -1.02
C PRO A 300 20.57 -10.14 -1.17
N SER A 301 20.47 -10.68 -2.39
CA SER A 301 20.67 -12.09 -2.67
C SER A 301 21.92 -12.64 -1.98
N ALA A 302 21.82 -13.85 -1.42
CA ALA A 302 22.93 -14.61 -0.81
C ALA A 302 24.19 -14.75 -1.69
N LYS A 303 24.16 -14.32 -2.96
CA LYS A 303 25.33 -14.18 -3.85
C LYS A 303 26.37 -13.13 -3.43
N LEU A 304 26.14 -12.38 -2.35
CA LEU A 304 27.13 -11.46 -1.76
C LEU A 304 27.70 -11.99 -0.43
N VAL A 305 27.32 -13.21 -0.04
CA VAL A 305 27.93 -13.97 1.05
C VAL A 305 28.61 -15.16 0.38
N ASP A 306 29.71 -14.89 -0.31
CA ASP A 306 30.55 -15.95 -0.86
C ASP A 306 31.09 -16.82 0.29
N GLU A 307 30.92 -18.13 0.12
CA GLU A 307 31.48 -19.21 0.93
C GLU A 307 32.99 -19.04 1.14
N PRO A 308 33.53 -19.48 2.29
CA PRO A 308 34.76 -20.25 2.28
C PRO A 308 34.41 -21.75 2.16
N LEU A 309 34.98 -22.36 1.12
CA LEU A 309 35.10 -23.82 0.96
C LEU A 309 35.59 -24.50 2.25
N SER A 310 34.90 -25.56 2.63
CA SER A 310 35.48 -26.79 3.20
C SER A 310 34.67 -27.91 2.53
N GLN A 311 35.16 -28.63 1.51
CA GLN A 311 36.23 -29.63 1.57
C GLN A 311 36.33 -30.26 2.97
N ASP A 312 35.38 -31.15 3.27
CA ASP A 312 35.64 -32.52 3.70
C ASP A 312 34.32 -33.26 3.98
N GLU A 313 34.01 -34.23 3.11
CA GLU A 313 33.37 -35.54 3.37
C GLU A 313 32.76 -36.09 2.07
N VAL A 314 33.65 -36.49 1.17
CA VAL A 314 33.41 -37.64 0.29
C VAL A 314 34.06 -38.83 0.99
N GLU A 315 33.29 -39.63 1.72
CA GLU A 315 33.52 -41.07 1.85
C GLU A 315 32.36 -41.74 2.58
N ALA A 316 31.40 -42.28 1.81
CA ALA A 316 30.74 -43.57 2.07
C ALA A 316 29.64 -43.82 1.02
N GLN A 317 30.03 -44.34 -0.13
CA GLN A 317 29.21 -45.35 -0.81
C GLN A 317 30.08 -46.59 -1.03
N PRO A 318 29.52 -47.78 -0.83
CA PRO A 318 29.69 -48.79 -1.86
C PRO A 318 28.39 -49.55 -2.19
N GLY A 319 28.23 -49.83 -3.49
CA GLY A 319 27.31 -50.83 -4.08
C GLY A 319 25.97 -50.22 -4.50
N GLU A 320 25.56 -50.23 -5.77
CA GLU A 320 25.57 -51.36 -6.68
C GLU A 320 25.51 -50.88 -8.15
N ASN A 321 26.48 -51.34 -8.95
CA ASN A 321 26.46 -51.30 -10.41
C ASN A 321 25.45 -52.33 -10.92
N VAL A 322 24.52 -51.96 -11.81
CA VAL A 322 24.25 -52.72 -13.05
C VAL A 322 23.74 -51.77 -14.15
N ARG A 323 24.46 -51.79 -15.28
CA ARG A 323 24.19 -51.15 -16.58
C ARG A 323 23.00 -51.78 -17.32
N LEU A 324 22.38 -51.03 -18.22
CA LEU A 324 22.32 -51.28 -19.68
C LEU A 324 21.40 -50.20 -20.30
N GLU A 325 21.94 -49.19 -20.98
CA GLU A 325 22.23 -49.13 -22.43
C GLU A 325 20.99 -49.14 -23.35
N GLU A 326 20.85 -48.02 -24.06
CA GLU A 326 20.46 -47.87 -25.48
C GLU A 326 19.27 -48.65 -26.07
N ILE A 327 18.20 -47.91 -26.38
CA ILE A 327 17.39 -48.06 -27.62
C ILE A 327 17.00 -46.62 -28.03
N ILE A 328 17.74 -45.93 -28.92
CA ILE A 328 17.68 -45.96 -30.41
C ILE A 328 16.32 -45.45 -30.97
N PHE A 329 16.40 -44.25 -31.55
CA PHE A 329 15.60 -43.61 -32.63
C PHE A 329 14.08 -43.37 -32.50
N SER A 330 13.71 -42.08 -32.61
CA SER A 330 12.79 -41.53 -33.63
C SER A 330 13.07 -40.04 -33.84
#